data_AF-A0A7J7E3J6-F1
#
_entry.id   AF-A0A7J7E3J6-F1
#
_cell.length_a   1.000
_cell.length_b   1.000
_cell.length_c   1.000
_cell.angle_alpha   90.00
_cell.angle_beta   90.00
_cell.angle_gamma   90.00
#
_symmetry.space_group_name_H-M   'P 1'
#
loop_
_entity.id
_entity.type
_entity.pdbx_description
1 polymer ?
#
loop_
_entity_poly.entity_id
_entity_poly.type
_entity_poly.pdbx_seq_one_letter_code
_entity_poly.pdbx_strand_id
1 'polypeptide(L)'
;MAALSPKPNRRYNVRSVSFPAKSYPTVLGIIEEELKKLQSLEASPSSSKADAICSALSSILKLCVHIEVLLSLPLTQQNLSQNERCLSEFVDISLRFLDVCSHTRDAIVSMKETA
;
A
#
# COMPACT_ATOMS: atom_id res chain seq x y z
N MET A 1 -71.92 26.87 1.05
CA MET A 1 -71.09 25.86 0.36
C MET A 1 -69.64 26.29 0.46
N ALA A 2 -68.81 25.58 1.23
CA ALA A 2 -67.40 25.90 1.43
C ALA A 2 -66.53 25.17 0.40
N ALA A 3 -65.71 25.91 -0.34
CA ALA A 3 -64.82 25.38 -1.37
C ALA A 3 -63.62 24.66 -0.73
N LEU A 4 -63.28 23.50 -1.29
CA LEU A 4 -62.22 22.60 -0.84
C LEU A 4 -60.83 23.21 -1.09
N SER A 5 -59.98 23.22 -0.06
CA SER A 5 -58.57 23.60 -0.14
C SER A 5 -57.75 22.64 -1.01
N PRO A 6 -56.75 23.10 -1.80
CA PRO A 6 -55.86 22.20 -2.53
C PRO A 6 -54.86 21.54 -1.58
N LYS A 7 -54.80 20.21 -1.63
CA LYS A 7 -53.76 19.38 -0.97
C LYS A 7 -52.36 19.81 -1.44
N PRO A 8 -51.38 19.99 -0.53
CA PRO A 8 -50.01 20.20 -0.95
C PRO A 8 -49.45 18.89 -1.51
N ASN A 9 -48.94 18.98 -2.74
CA ASN A 9 -48.24 17.93 -3.45
C ASN A 9 -46.98 17.55 -2.65
N ARG A 10 -46.98 16.40 -1.96
CA ARG A 10 -45.76 15.86 -1.37
C ARG A 10 -44.85 15.42 -2.51
N ARG A 11 -43.91 16.30 -2.88
CA ARG A 11 -42.73 15.90 -3.65
C ARG A 11 -41.99 14.87 -2.81
N TYR A 12 -42.01 13.63 -3.25
CA TYR A 12 -41.10 12.61 -2.73
C TYR A 12 -39.68 13.06 -3.09
N ASN A 13 -38.99 13.71 -2.15
CA ASN A 13 -37.55 13.83 -2.21
C ASN A 13 -37.00 12.42 -1.98
N VAL A 14 -36.64 11.73 -3.06
CA VAL A 14 -35.74 10.59 -3.03
C VAL A 14 -34.41 11.14 -2.49
N ARG A 15 -34.26 11.14 -1.16
CA ARG A 15 -32.97 11.37 -0.54
C ARG A 15 -32.15 10.13 -0.81
N SER A 16 -31.33 10.19 -1.86
CA SER A 16 -30.26 9.23 -2.10
C SER A 16 -29.35 9.26 -0.87
N VAL A 17 -29.49 8.28 0.00
CA VAL A 17 -28.49 8.00 1.02
C VAL A 17 -27.37 7.24 0.31
N SER A 18 -26.42 7.98 -0.27
CA SER A 18 -25.14 7.38 -0.64
C SER A 18 -24.52 6.89 0.66
N PHE A 19 -24.57 5.57 0.87
CA PHE A 19 -23.83 4.91 1.93
C PHE A 19 -22.39 5.41 1.84
N PRO A 20 -21.74 5.82 2.94
CA PRO A 20 -20.33 6.18 2.87
C PRO A 20 -19.64 4.97 2.24
N ALA A 21 -18.96 5.19 1.12
CA ALA A 21 -18.17 4.17 0.49
C ALA A 21 -17.28 3.62 1.60
N LYS A 22 -17.57 2.39 2.03
CA LYS A 22 -16.76 1.68 3.03
C LYS A 22 -15.33 1.85 2.52
N SER A 23 -14.49 2.55 3.27
CA SER A 23 -13.13 2.89 2.87
C SER A 23 -12.43 1.57 2.60
N TYR A 24 -12.48 1.13 1.35
CA TYR A 24 -11.81 -0.09 0.92
C TYR A 24 -10.33 0.17 1.16
N PRO A 25 -9.59 -0.79 1.74
CA PRO A 25 -8.17 -0.64 1.89
C PRO A 25 -7.58 -0.44 0.50
N THR A 26 -7.26 0.82 0.17
CA THR A 26 -6.60 1.17 -1.07
C THR A 26 -5.21 0.54 -1.02
N VAL A 27 -4.68 0.14 -2.18
CA VAL A 27 -3.30 -0.37 -2.32
C VAL A 27 -2.31 0.52 -1.56
N LEU A 28 -2.50 1.85 -1.60
CA LEU A 28 -1.72 2.82 -0.84
C LEU A 28 -1.80 2.65 0.69
N GLY A 29 -2.99 2.39 1.24
CA GLY A 29 -3.17 2.20 2.68
C GLY A 29 -2.50 0.92 3.20
N ILE A 30 -2.48 -0.14 2.37
CA ILE A 30 -1.76 -1.38 2.71
C ILE A 30 -0.24 -1.16 2.64
N ILE A 31 0.24 -0.40 1.65
CA ILE A 31 1.64 0.01 1.55
C ILE A 31 2.07 0.80 2.79
N GLU A 32 1.28 1.80 3.21
CA GLU A 32 1.56 2.60 4.41
C GLU A 32 1.60 1.76 5.69
N GLU A 33 0.70 0.77 5.83
CA GLU A 33 0.67 -0.13 6.99
C GLU A 33 1.93 -1.01 7.06
N GLU A 34 2.34 -1.62 5.95
CA GLU A 34 3.55 -2.45 5.90
C GLU A 34 4.82 -1.60 6.13
N LEU A 35 4.88 -0.37 5.61
CA LEU A 35 5.98 0.57 5.92
C LEU A 35 6.04 0.94 7.40
N LYS A 36 4.89 1.22 8.03
CA LYS A 36 4.82 1.50 9.46
C LYS A 36 5.26 0.31 10.29
N LYS A 37 4.94 -0.91 9.86
CA LYS A 37 5.39 -2.15 10.50
C LYS A 37 6.91 -2.29 10.43
N LEU A 38 7.53 -2.02 9.27
CA LEU A 38 8.98 -2.01 9.12
C LEU A 38 9.65 -0.99 10.04
N GLN A 39 9.10 0.22 10.14
CA GLN A 39 9.62 1.24 11.05
C GLN A 39 9.51 0.83 12.54
N SER A 40 8.44 0.13 12.91
CA SER A 40 8.28 -0.36 14.29
C SER A 40 9.26 -1.47 14.67
N LEU A 41 9.74 -2.24 13.70
CA LEU A 41 10.74 -3.29 13.90
C LEU A 41 12.13 -2.72 14.20
N GLU A 42 12.46 -1.54 13.67
CA GLU A 42 13.69 -0.81 13.97
C GLU A 42 13.70 -0.25 15.40
N ALA A 43 12.54 0.24 15.87
CA ALA A 43 12.41 0.88 17.18
C ALA A 43 12.26 -0.10 18.36
N SER A 44 12.11 -1.40 18.13
CA SER A 44 11.81 -2.39 19.18
C SER A 44 13.03 -3.21 19.60
N PRO A 45 13.55 -3.05 20.83
CA PRO A 45 14.74 -3.76 21.29
C PRO A 45 14.50 -5.20 21.76
N SER A 46 13.26 -5.71 21.75
CA SER A 46 12.90 -6.95 22.48
C SER A 46 12.69 -8.21 21.64
N SER A 47 12.85 -8.16 20.31
CA SER A 47 12.68 -9.34 19.45
C SER A 47 14.01 -10.07 19.26
N SER A 48 13.97 -11.41 19.13
CA SER A 48 15.16 -12.13 18.65
C SER A 48 15.58 -11.52 17.31
N LYS A 49 16.89 -11.26 17.14
CA LYS A 49 17.38 -10.59 15.93
C LYS A 49 16.94 -11.34 14.66
N ALA A 50 16.86 -12.67 14.71
CA ALA A 50 16.42 -13.50 13.61
C ALA A 50 14.92 -13.34 13.29
N ASP A 51 14.03 -13.37 14.29
CA ASP A 51 12.58 -13.22 14.07
C ASP A 51 12.22 -11.83 13.54
N ALA A 52 12.93 -10.80 14.00
CA ALA A 52 12.80 -9.44 13.49
C ALA A 52 13.20 -9.35 12.00
N ILE A 53 14.33 -9.97 11.64
CA ILE A 53 14.81 -10.03 10.24
C ILE A 53 13.80 -10.79 9.37
N CYS A 54 13.33 -11.96 9.79
CA CYS A 54 12.33 -12.74 9.05
C CYS A 54 11.01 -11.95 8.87
N SER A 55 10.57 -11.25 9.91
CA SER A 55 9.37 -10.40 9.86
C SER A 55 9.55 -9.21 8.91
N ALA A 56 10.71 -8.57 8.92
CA ALA A 56 11.05 -7.47 8.04
C ALA A 56 11.07 -7.94 6.57
N LEU A 57 11.76 -9.06 6.27
CA LEU A 57 11.79 -9.65 4.92
C LEU A 57 10.39 -10.02 4.42
N SER A 58 9.53 -10.56 5.30
CA SER A 58 8.14 -10.88 4.96
C SER A 58 7.33 -9.62 4.63
N SER A 59 7.47 -8.56 5.42
CA SER A 59 6.78 -7.28 5.18
C SER A 59 7.25 -6.61 3.88
N ILE A 60 8.56 -6.64 3.62
CA ILE A 60 9.17 -6.20 2.37
C ILE A 60 8.60 -6.98 1.16
N LEU A 61 8.49 -8.31 1.25
CA LEU A 61 7.93 -9.12 0.17
C LEU A 61 6.49 -8.71 -0.17
N LYS A 62 5.66 -8.48 0.86
CA LYS A 62 4.29 -7.99 0.65
C LYS A 62 4.28 -6.61 0.03
N LEU A 63 5.17 -5.72 0.46
CA LEU A 63 5.29 -4.39 -0.11
C LEU A 63 5.62 -4.47 -1.61
N CYS A 64 6.54 -5.34 -2.01
CA CYS A 64 6.86 -5.57 -3.42
C CYS A 64 5.63 -5.99 -4.25
N VAL A 65 4.81 -6.92 -3.74
CA VAL A 65 3.57 -7.35 -4.41
C VAL A 65 2.57 -6.20 -4.55
N HIS A 66 2.39 -5.38 -3.52
CA HIS A 66 1.46 -4.24 -3.61
C HIS A 66 1.97 -3.14 -4.53
N ILE A 67 3.29 -2.91 -4.58
CA ILE A 67 3.91 -1.99 -5.53
C ILE A 67 3.70 -2.48 -6.96
N GLU A 68 3.87 -3.78 -7.23
CA GLU A 68 3.59 -4.36 -8.55
C GLU A 68 2.13 -4.11 -8.98
N VAL A 69 1.18 -4.33 -8.07
CA VAL A 69 -0.24 -4.01 -8.32
C VAL A 69 -0.43 -2.51 -8.58
N LEU A 70 0.21 -1.63 -7.79
CA LEU A 70 0.11 -0.18 -7.98
C LEU A 70 0.67 0.26 -9.34
N LEU A 71 1.80 -0.32 -9.77
CA LEU A 71 2.42 -0.06 -11.07
C LEU A 71 1.63 -0.64 -12.24
N SER A 72 0.79 -1.65 -12.01
CA SER A 72 -0.11 -2.18 -13.04
C SER A 72 -1.31 -1.28 -13.33
N LEU A 73 -1.61 -0.31 -12.45
CA LEU A 73 -2.72 0.62 -12.67
C LEU A 73 -2.41 1.57 -13.84
N PRO A 74 -3.32 1.70 -14.82
CA PRO A 74 -3.10 2.56 -15.99
C PRO A 74 -2.81 4.02 -15.64
N LEU A 75 -3.44 4.54 -14.59
CA LEU A 75 -3.22 5.91 -14.12
C LEU A 75 -1.80 6.10 -13.58
N THR A 76 -1.27 5.11 -12.85
CA THR A 76 0.09 5.12 -12.34
C THR A 76 1.09 5.06 -13.49
N GLN A 77 0.87 4.17 -14.47
CA GLN A 77 1.72 4.06 -15.65
C GLN A 77 1.72 5.34 -16.48
N GLN A 78 0.56 5.96 -16.68
CA GLN A 78 0.45 7.21 -17.40
C GLN A 78 1.22 8.33 -16.69
N ASN A 79 1.06 8.47 -15.38
CA ASN A 79 1.75 9.49 -14.59
C ASN A 79 3.27 9.29 -14.61
N LEU A 80 3.72 8.04 -14.43
CA LEU A 80 5.12 7.65 -14.50
C LEU A 80 5.71 7.92 -15.89
N SER A 81 5.01 7.55 -16.96
CA SER A 81 5.47 7.76 -18.35
C SER A 81 5.59 9.25 -18.72
N GLN A 82 4.79 10.12 -18.11
CA GLN A 82 4.86 11.56 -18.31
C GLN A 82 6.00 12.21 -17.48
N ASN A 83 6.57 11.49 -16.51
CA ASN A 83 7.58 11.99 -15.61
C ASN A 83 8.82 11.09 -15.62
N GLU A 84 9.64 11.25 -16.64
CA GLU A 84 10.88 10.47 -16.84
C GLU A 84 11.81 10.51 -15.62
N ARG A 85 11.86 11.65 -14.90
CA ARG A 85 12.67 11.79 -13.68
C ARG A 85 12.14 10.89 -12.56
N CYS A 86 10.83 10.87 -12.34
CA CYS A 86 10.18 10.02 -11.36
C CYS A 86 10.38 8.53 -11.69
N LEU A 87 10.26 8.15 -12.96
CA LEU A 87 10.57 6.80 -13.42
C LEU A 87 12.02 6.41 -13.15
N SER A 88 12.97 7.27 -13.54
CA SER A 88 14.40 7.01 -13.33
C SER A 88 14.74 6.85 -11.85
N GLU A 89 14.21 7.71 -10.99
CA GLU A 89 14.42 7.64 -9.54
C GLU A 89 13.80 6.37 -8.96
N PHE A 90 12.58 6.02 -9.38
CA PHE A 90 11.91 4.79 -8.95
C PHE A 90 12.71 3.53 -9.32
N VAL A 91 13.24 3.48 -10.55
CA VAL A 91 14.09 2.38 -11.02
C VAL A 91 15.39 2.31 -10.22
N ASP A 92 16.06 3.44 -9.99
CA ASP A 92 17.30 3.51 -9.22
C ASP A 92 17.12 3.07 -7.76
N ILE A 93 16.00 3.45 -7.12
CA ILE A 93 15.63 2.97 -5.78
C ILE A 93 15.39 1.46 -5.80
N SER A 94 14.69 0.95 -6.82
CA SER A 94 14.38 -0.48 -6.96
C SER A 94 15.63 -1.33 -7.15
N LEU A 95 16.60 -0.85 -7.93
CA LEU A 95 17.88 -1.53 -8.13
C LEU A 95 18.69 -1.58 -6.83
N ARG A 96 18.81 -0.46 -6.12
CA ARG A 96 19.49 -0.42 -4.81
C ARG A 96 18.84 -1.36 -3.80
N PHE A 97 17.52 -1.46 -3.80
CA PHE A 97 16.80 -2.40 -2.95
C PHE A 97 17.10 -3.88 -3.33
N LEU A 98 17.20 -4.19 -4.62
CA LEU A 98 17.57 -5.53 -5.09
C LEU A 98 19.00 -5.91 -4.67
N ASP A 99 19.95 -4.98 -4.73
CA ASP A 99 21.33 -5.18 -4.27
C ASP A 99 21.37 -5.54 -2.78
N VAL A 100 20.60 -4.83 -1.95
CA VAL A 100 20.46 -5.13 -0.51
C VAL A 100 19.91 -6.54 -0.30
N CYS A 101 18.90 -6.95 -1.08
CA CYS A 101 18.35 -8.30 -1.02
C CYS A 101 19.37 -9.37 -1.42
N SER A 102 20.21 -9.09 -2.43
CA SER A 102 21.28 -9.98 -2.86
C SER A 102 22.32 -10.17 -1.76
N HIS A 103 22.85 -9.07 -1.20
CA HIS A 103 23.81 -9.13 -0.10
C HIS A 103 23.24 -9.85 1.13
N THR A 104 21.97 -9.61 1.45
CA THR A 104 21.29 -10.30 2.57
C THR A 104 21.22 -11.81 2.31
N ARG A 105 20.89 -12.22 1.09
CA ARG A 105 20.86 -13.63 0.69
C ARG A 105 22.25 -14.27 0.78
N ASP A 106 23.26 -13.60 0.24
CA ASP A 106 24.64 -14.09 0.26
C ASP A 106 25.16 -14.25 1.70
N ALA A 107 24.82 -13.30 2.58
CA ALA A 107 25.12 -13.41 4.01
C ALA A 107 24.44 -14.62 4.67
N ILE A 108 23.14 -14.85 4.39
CA ILE A 108 22.41 -16.01 4.93
C ILE A 108 23.01 -17.33 4.40
N VAL A 109 23.36 -17.39 3.11
CA VAL A 109 24.00 -18.57 2.50
C VAL A 109 25.36 -18.82 3.13
N SER A 110 26.18 -17.78 3.27
CA SER A 110 27.49 -17.86 3.92
C SER A 110 27.38 -18.38 5.36
N MET A 111 26.43 -17.86 6.15
CA MET A 111 26.18 -18.34 7.52
C MET A 111 25.84 -19.83 7.57
N LYS A 112 25.15 -20.36 6.56
CA LYS A 112 24.77 -21.78 6.46
C LYS A 112 25.95 -22.67 6.06
N GLU A 113 26.90 -22.17 5.27
CA GLU A 113 28.11 -22.90 4.87
C GLU A 113 29.17 -22.94 5.98
N THR A 114 29.14 -21.98 6.90
CA THR A 114 30.06 -21.89 8.04
C THR A 114 29.56 -22.59 9.32
N ALA A 115 28.39 -23.25 9.28
CA ALA A 115 27.79 -24.00 10.39
C ALA A 115 27.96 -25.51 10.19
#